data_AF-A0AAD9LVW0-F1
#
_entry.id   AF-A0AAD9LVW0-F1
#
_cell.length_a   1.000
_cell.length_b   1.000
_cell.length_c   1.000
_cell.angle_alpha   90.00
_cell.angle_beta   90.00
_cell.angle_gamma   90.00
#
_symmetry.space_group_name_H-M   'P 1'
#
loop_
_entity.id
_entity.type
_entity.pdbx_description
1 polymer ?
#
loop_
_entity_poly.entity_id
_entity_poly.type
_entity_poly.pdbx_seq_one_letter_code
_entity_poly.pdbx_strand_id
1 'polypeptide(L)'
;MRVVSDKYIGAAVFDALHNVVKEAAGWDYIHQLLARLETILESNAHRTILLQEISNICQLAYSSAQGLFKRHIQSSTGVKWYKRVSNAYDNAGNARVTLKGNPGDLTRSDPQLHYALRLCYPDTTASKAVEWLKKLTDVRENHPSEREKLSEGGFESLCNLAITVGFFQDLSRTLKLPFPSRKKGVFFGSRTQELEAELNKFKTDLDVGDFAAPMGMLLEPGMAEGALEALDRFIVDRAGASLGFLYQDLVDECFHDLQSQYIHYKAKVEAGQKEWTPLPVPASSRARPRFNNANKRKRHGRRTRSHKTSALEPDLRWMSLVYARRLNGAYGWDEKTFAVD
;
A
#
# COMPACT_ATOMS: atom_id res chain seq x y z
N MET A 1 -24.22 -6.35 -25.03
CA MET A 1 -24.28 -7.74 -24.51
C MET A 1 -23.33 -7.81 -23.33
N ARG A 2 -23.82 -7.98 -22.09
CA ARG A 2 -22.95 -8.02 -20.89
C ARG A 2 -22.09 -9.28 -20.92
N VAL A 3 -20.78 -9.12 -20.81
CA VAL A 3 -19.82 -10.23 -20.73
C VAL A 3 -19.92 -10.85 -19.34
N VAL A 4 -19.67 -12.16 -19.20
CA VAL A 4 -19.73 -12.86 -17.89
C VAL A 4 -18.80 -12.24 -16.84
N SER A 5 -17.76 -11.51 -17.26
CA SER A 5 -16.85 -10.74 -16.41
C SER A 5 -17.49 -9.49 -15.79
N ASP A 6 -18.57 -8.96 -16.37
CA ASP A 6 -19.11 -7.65 -16.01
C ASP A 6 -19.66 -7.61 -14.58
N LYS A 7 -20.09 -8.77 -14.06
CA LYS A 7 -20.51 -8.91 -12.65
C LYS A 7 -19.40 -8.68 -11.63
N TYR A 8 -18.13 -8.68 -12.05
CA TYR A 8 -16.98 -8.44 -11.17
C TYR A 8 -16.42 -7.03 -11.28
N ILE A 9 -16.93 -6.20 -12.19
CA ILE A 9 -16.40 -4.86 -12.47
C ILE A 9 -16.52 -3.95 -11.25
N GLY A 10 -17.65 -3.98 -10.55
CA GLY A 10 -17.82 -3.19 -9.31
C GLY A 10 -16.77 -3.52 -8.26
N ALA A 11 -16.56 -4.81 -7.97
CA ALA A 11 -15.52 -5.22 -7.03
C ALA A 11 -14.11 -4.82 -7.51
N ALA A 12 -13.82 -4.88 -8.81
CA ALA A 12 -12.53 -4.47 -9.37
C ALA A 12 -12.29 -2.96 -9.25
N VAL A 13 -13.28 -2.13 -9.57
CA VAL A 13 -13.23 -0.67 -9.40
C VAL A 13 -13.05 -0.30 -7.93
N PHE A 14 -13.81 -0.95 -7.04
CA PHE A 14 -13.66 -0.79 -5.59
C PHE A 14 -12.22 -1.10 -5.14
N ASP A 15 -11.71 -2.27 -5.49
CA ASP A 15 -10.38 -2.72 -5.07
C ASP A 15 -9.27 -1.81 -5.64
N ALA A 16 -9.42 -1.30 -6.87
CA ALA A 16 -8.46 -0.35 -7.45
C ALA A 16 -8.37 0.94 -6.62
N LEU A 17 -9.51 1.61 -6.39
CA LEU A 17 -9.55 2.88 -5.67
C LEU A 17 -9.19 2.72 -4.19
N HIS A 18 -9.63 1.62 -3.57
CA HIS A 18 -9.30 1.33 -2.19
C HIS A 18 -7.80 1.13 -1.96
N ASN A 19 -7.12 0.42 -2.87
CA ASN A 19 -5.67 0.24 -2.76
C ASN A 19 -4.91 1.57 -2.89
N VAL A 20 -5.34 2.46 -3.80
CA VAL A 20 -4.73 3.79 -3.96
C VAL A 20 -4.88 4.64 -2.70
N VAL A 21 -6.09 4.73 -2.13
CA VAL A 21 -6.33 5.52 -0.91
C VAL A 21 -5.56 4.93 0.28
N LYS A 22 -5.53 3.61 0.41
CA LYS A 22 -4.75 2.92 1.44
C LYS A 22 -3.25 3.23 1.33
N GLU A 23 -2.71 3.19 0.12
CA GLU A 23 -1.30 3.48 -0.13
C GLU A 23 -0.95 4.93 0.23
N ALA A 24 -1.79 5.88 -0.19
CA ALA A 24 -1.63 7.29 0.17
C ALA A 24 -1.64 7.50 1.70
N ALA A 25 -2.59 6.87 2.40
CA ALA A 25 -2.67 6.93 3.86
C ALA A 25 -1.45 6.28 4.55
N GLY A 26 -0.90 5.20 3.98
CA GLY A 26 0.31 4.57 4.47
C GLY A 26 1.54 5.47 4.36
N TRP A 27 1.70 6.16 3.24
CA TRP A 27 2.80 7.12 3.02
C TRP A 27 2.66 8.37 3.90
N ASP A 28 1.46 8.90 4.06
CA ASP A 28 1.19 10.01 4.97
C ASP A 28 1.49 9.63 6.42
N TYR A 29 1.10 8.42 6.85
CA TYR A 29 1.40 7.91 8.17
C TYR A 29 2.91 7.76 8.41
N ILE A 30 3.67 7.24 7.43
CA ILE A 30 5.15 7.20 7.49
C ILE A 30 5.72 8.61 7.68
N HIS A 31 5.27 9.57 6.87
CA HIS A 31 5.73 10.95 6.95
C HIS A 31 5.47 11.56 8.34
N GLN A 32 4.26 11.43 8.86
CA GLN A 32 3.89 11.93 10.18
C GLN A 32 4.67 11.23 11.32
N LEU A 33 4.97 9.93 11.21
CA LEU A 33 5.83 9.21 12.15
C LEU A 33 7.25 9.77 12.17
N LEU A 34 7.83 10.06 11.00
CA LEU A 34 9.16 10.63 10.88
C LEU A 34 9.24 12.05 11.44
N ALA A 35 8.24 12.89 11.16
CA ALA A 35 8.14 14.23 11.74
C ALA A 35 8.09 14.17 13.28
N ARG A 36 7.30 13.25 13.84
CA ARG A 36 7.26 13.02 15.31
C ARG A 36 8.60 12.53 15.85
N LEU A 37 9.29 11.65 15.13
CA LEU A 37 10.60 11.13 15.52
C LEU A 37 11.64 12.26 15.63
N GLU A 38 11.59 13.25 14.74
CA GLU A 38 12.46 14.43 14.76
C GLU A 38 12.21 15.33 15.98
N THR A 39 10.95 15.48 16.38
CA THR A 39 10.57 16.32 17.54
C THR A 39 10.85 15.68 18.91
N ILE A 40 11.16 14.39 18.97
CA ILE A 40 11.42 13.70 20.24
C ILE A 40 12.86 13.97 20.70
N LEU A 41 12.98 14.85 21.69
CA LEU A 41 14.27 15.25 22.24
C LEU A 41 14.73 14.36 23.42
N GLU A 42 13.84 13.70 24.18
CA GLU A 42 14.22 13.25 25.54
C GLU A 42 13.89 11.78 25.92
N SER A 43 12.94 11.10 25.27
CA SER A 43 12.52 9.75 25.71
C SER A 43 12.96 8.62 24.78
N ASN A 44 13.98 7.85 25.22
CA ASN A 44 14.50 6.68 24.51
C ASN A 44 13.42 5.61 24.24
N ALA A 45 12.42 5.52 25.12
CA ALA A 45 11.31 4.59 24.97
C ALA A 45 10.27 5.04 23.93
N HIS A 46 9.91 6.33 23.91
CA HIS A 46 9.03 6.87 22.87
C HIS A 46 9.67 6.66 21.49
N ARG A 47 10.97 6.97 21.40
CA ARG A 47 11.77 6.71 20.20
C ARG A 47 11.72 5.24 19.79
N THR A 48 11.86 4.31 20.73
CA THR A 48 11.81 2.87 20.43
C THR A 48 10.45 2.42 19.89
N ILE A 49 9.34 2.93 20.44
CA ILE A 49 7.98 2.63 19.97
C ILE A 49 7.80 3.13 18.53
N LEU A 50 8.18 4.38 18.25
CA LEU A 50 8.07 4.95 16.90
C LEU A 50 8.96 4.22 15.90
N LEU A 51 10.21 3.91 16.25
CA LEU A 51 11.11 3.16 15.37
C LEU A 51 10.55 1.77 15.04
N GLN A 52 9.88 1.11 15.99
CA GLN A 52 9.20 -0.17 15.73
C GLN A 52 8.01 -0.01 14.80
N GLU A 53 7.16 1.01 15.01
CA GLU A 53 6.02 1.29 14.13
C GLU A 53 6.50 1.64 12.71
N ILE A 54 7.51 2.51 12.57
CA ILE A 54 8.15 2.88 11.30
C ILE A 54 8.64 1.62 10.57
N SER A 55 9.36 0.74 11.26
CA SER A 55 9.86 -0.52 10.67
C SER A 55 8.71 -1.40 10.15
N ASN A 56 7.60 -1.46 10.88
CA ASN A 56 6.45 -2.27 10.52
C ASN A 56 5.65 -1.70 9.33
N ILE A 57 5.37 -0.41 9.33
CA ILE A 57 4.67 0.23 8.20
C ILE A 57 5.53 0.20 6.94
N CYS A 58 6.85 0.34 7.08
CA CYS A 58 7.77 0.13 5.96
C CYS A 58 7.61 -1.30 5.42
N GLN A 59 7.77 -2.33 6.26
CA GLN A 59 7.60 -3.71 5.79
C GLN A 59 6.23 -3.95 5.11
N LEU A 60 5.16 -3.32 5.60
CA LEU A 60 3.84 -3.37 4.99
C LEU A 60 3.80 -2.70 3.61
N ALA A 61 4.37 -1.51 3.45
CA ALA A 61 4.44 -0.79 2.18
C ALA A 61 5.26 -1.58 1.15
N TYR A 62 6.41 -2.15 1.53
CA TYR A 62 7.18 -3.02 0.62
C TYR A 62 6.40 -4.26 0.21
N SER A 63 5.76 -4.94 1.17
CA SER A 63 4.97 -6.14 0.86
C SER A 63 3.80 -5.81 -0.09
N SER A 64 3.22 -4.62 0.05
CA SER A 64 2.13 -4.14 -0.81
C SER A 64 2.63 -3.82 -2.23
N ALA A 65 3.73 -3.07 -2.37
CA ALA A 65 4.34 -2.76 -3.65
C ALA A 65 4.83 -4.02 -4.39
N GLN A 66 5.46 -4.95 -3.66
CA GLN A 66 5.88 -6.24 -4.19
C GLN A 66 4.68 -7.08 -4.67
N GLY A 67 3.59 -7.10 -3.89
CA GLY A 67 2.36 -7.78 -4.25
C GLY A 67 1.72 -7.23 -5.52
N LEU A 68 1.70 -5.90 -5.67
CA LEU A 68 1.21 -5.22 -6.87
C LEU A 68 2.04 -5.58 -8.10
N PHE A 69 3.37 -5.45 -8.00
CA PHE A 69 4.28 -5.83 -9.08
C PHE A 69 4.10 -7.29 -9.49
N LYS A 70 4.05 -8.19 -8.51
CA LYS A 70 3.78 -9.61 -8.73
C LYS A 70 2.46 -9.85 -9.45
N ARG A 71 1.39 -9.13 -9.11
CA ARG A 71 0.09 -9.27 -9.77
C ARG A 71 0.19 -8.92 -11.25
N HIS A 72 0.86 -7.82 -11.60
CA HIS A 72 1.05 -7.44 -13.01
C HIS A 72 1.88 -8.47 -13.77
N ILE A 73 3.02 -8.90 -13.21
CA ILE A 73 3.85 -9.96 -13.82
C ILE A 73 3.05 -11.24 -14.00
N GLN A 74 2.21 -11.64 -13.04
CA GLN A 74 1.35 -12.82 -13.13
C GLN A 74 0.33 -12.74 -14.27
N SER A 75 -0.24 -11.56 -14.50
CA SER A 75 -1.27 -11.34 -15.54
C SER A 75 -0.70 -11.07 -16.94
N SER A 76 0.58 -10.72 -17.06
CA SER A 76 1.22 -10.41 -18.34
C SER A 76 2.44 -11.31 -18.62
N THR A 77 3.64 -10.79 -18.45
CA THR A 77 4.91 -11.39 -18.90
C THR A 77 5.25 -12.71 -18.21
N GLY A 78 4.79 -12.91 -16.99
CA GLY A 78 5.05 -14.09 -16.17
C GLY A 78 3.95 -15.17 -16.20
N VAL A 79 2.90 -15.04 -17.01
CA VAL A 79 1.72 -15.95 -16.96
C VAL A 79 2.08 -17.44 -17.02
N LYS A 80 3.08 -17.81 -17.82
CA LYS A 80 3.54 -19.21 -17.96
C LYS A 80 4.26 -19.74 -16.72
N TRP A 81 4.79 -18.84 -15.88
CA TRP A 81 5.62 -19.12 -14.71
C TRP A 81 4.83 -19.21 -13.41
N TYR A 82 3.52 -19.00 -13.44
CA TYR A 82 2.69 -19.11 -12.25
C TYR A 82 1.65 -20.22 -12.40
N LYS A 83 1.38 -20.94 -11.30
CA LYS A 83 0.24 -21.85 -11.16
C LYS A 83 -0.63 -21.45 -9.98
N ARG A 84 -1.93 -21.43 -10.21
CA ARG A 84 -2.93 -21.41 -9.14
C ARG A 84 -2.85 -22.73 -8.39
N VAL A 85 -2.82 -22.67 -7.08
CA VAL A 85 -2.94 -23.86 -6.23
C VAL A 85 -4.42 -24.08 -5.96
N SER A 86 -4.95 -25.20 -6.42
CA SER A 86 -6.36 -25.55 -6.24
C SER A 86 -6.71 -25.60 -4.76
N ASN A 87 -7.87 -25.03 -4.41
CA ASN A 87 -8.42 -25.00 -3.04
C ASN A 87 -7.53 -24.36 -1.97
N ALA A 88 -6.51 -23.59 -2.37
CA ALA A 88 -5.69 -22.81 -1.45
C ALA A 88 -5.98 -21.33 -1.64
N TYR A 89 -6.29 -20.65 -0.54
CA TYR A 89 -6.52 -19.22 -0.48
C TYR A 89 -5.52 -18.58 0.50
N ASP A 90 -5.14 -17.33 0.25
CA ASP A 90 -4.36 -16.54 1.20
C ASP A 90 -5.25 -15.97 2.32
N ASN A 91 -4.63 -15.28 3.28
CA ASN A 91 -5.34 -14.70 4.42
C ASN A 91 -6.34 -13.60 4.02
N ALA A 92 -6.27 -13.09 2.79
CA ALA A 92 -7.19 -12.12 2.22
C ALA A 92 -8.28 -12.79 1.36
N GLY A 93 -8.32 -14.13 1.32
CA GLY A 93 -9.31 -14.89 0.55
C GLY A 93 -9.01 -14.97 -0.96
N ASN A 94 -7.83 -14.50 -1.40
CA ASN A 94 -7.44 -14.62 -2.81
C ASN A 94 -6.85 -15.99 -3.06
N ALA A 95 -7.06 -16.53 -4.26
CA ALA A 95 -6.48 -17.82 -4.60
C ALA A 95 -4.96 -17.79 -4.59
N ARG A 96 -4.35 -18.77 -3.93
CA ARG A 96 -2.91 -18.85 -3.78
C ARG A 96 -2.27 -19.19 -5.12
N VAL A 97 -1.33 -18.35 -5.54
CA VAL A 97 -0.55 -18.56 -6.77
C VAL A 97 0.91 -18.79 -6.40
N THR A 98 1.49 -19.85 -6.97
CA THR A 98 2.89 -20.25 -6.75
C THR A 98 3.68 -20.19 -8.04
N LEU A 99 4.97 -19.91 -7.92
CA LEU A 99 5.90 -19.92 -9.03
C LEU A 99 6.16 -21.36 -9.49
N LYS A 100 6.22 -21.57 -10.80
CA LYS A 100 6.60 -22.83 -11.44
C LYS A 100 8.10 -22.79 -11.75
N GLY A 101 8.79 -23.90 -11.52
CA GLY A 101 10.20 -24.04 -11.87
C GLY A 101 11.14 -23.14 -11.07
N ASN A 102 12.39 -23.09 -11.48
CA ASN A 102 13.41 -22.22 -10.89
C ASN A 102 13.61 -21.00 -11.80
N PRO A 103 13.44 -19.76 -11.31
CA PRO A 103 13.77 -18.57 -12.09
C PRO A 103 15.18 -18.60 -12.68
N GLY A 104 16.13 -19.27 -12.02
CA GLY A 104 17.50 -19.45 -12.50
C GLY A 104 17.61 -20.02 -13.91
N ASP A 105 16.62 -20.79 -14.36
CA ASP A 105 16.61 -21.39 -15.70
C ASP A 105 16.48 -20.33 -16.82
N LEU A 106 15.96 -19.13 -16.47
CA LEU A 106 15.81 -18.00 -17.39
C LEU A 106 17.06 -17.12 -17.50
N THR A 107 18.10 -17.34 -16.70
CA THR A 107 19.24 -16.42 -16.60
C THR A 107 19.91 -16.11 -17.96
N ARG A 108 19.88 -17.05 -18.90
CA ARG A 108 20.46 -16.88 -20.25
C ARG A 108 19.44 -16.59 -21.34
N SER A 109 18.22 -17.09 -21.21
CA SER A 109 17.18 -17.02 -22.25
C SER A 109 16.27 -15.79 -22.10
N ASP A 110 15.98 -15.38 -20.86
CA ASP A 110 15.19 -14.19 -20.56
C ASP A 110 15.66 -13.57 -19.22
N PRO A 111 16.80 -12.84 -19.23
CA PRO A 111 17.36 -12.23 -18.03
C PRO A 111 16.40 -11.23 -17.36
N GLN A 112 15.59 -10.52 -18.14
CA GLN A 112 14.62 -9.56 -17.62
C GLN A 112 13.53 -10.27 -16.80
N LEU A 113 12.93 -11.32 -17.37
CA LEU A 113 11.92 -12.10 -16.66
C LEU A 113 12.55 -12.82 -15.45
N HIS A 114 13.78 -13.31 -15.56
CA HIS A 114 14.51 -13.86 -14.42
C HIS A 114 14.54 -12.90 -13.22
N TYR A 115 15.00 -11.66 -13.43
CA TYR A 115 15.09 -10.66 -12.36
C TYR A 115 13.71 -10.19 -11.87
N ALA A 116 12.73 -10.04 -12.77
CA ALA A 116 11.35 -9.72 -12.38
C ALA A 116 10.75 -10.81 -11.47
N LEU A 117 10.95 -12.10 -11.80
CA LEU A 117 10.47 -13.21 -10.97
C LEU A 117 11.20 -13.29 -9.62
N ARG A 118 12.49 -12.93 -9.56
CA ARG A 118 13.24 -12.82 -8.30
C ARG A 118 12.68 -11.71 -7.39
N LEU A 119 12.29 -10.57 -7.96
CA LEU A 119 11.61 -9.50 -7.23
C LEU A 119 10.24 -9.94 -6.69
N CYS A 120 9.54 -10.84 -7.39
CA CYS A 120 8.24 -11.36 -6.98
C CYS A 120 8.31 -12.51 -5.94
N TYR A 121 9.51 -12.94 -5.55
CA TYR A 121 9.67 -14.08 -4.64
C TYR A 121 9.33 -13.68 -3.19
N PRO A 122 8.54 -14.49 -2.44
CA PRO A 122 8.11 -14.10 -1.09
C PRO A 122 9.24 -13.81 -0.10
N ASP A 123 10.39 -14.47 -0.26
CA ASP A 123 11.54 -14.33 0.64
C ASP A 123 12.52 -13.23 0.20
N THR A 124 12.20 -12.51 -0.87
CA THR A 124 12.94 -11.32 -1.28
C THR A 124 12.59 -10.20 -0.32
N THR A 125 13.55 -9.82 0.53
CA THR A 125 13.44 -8.67 1.43
C THR A 125 13.73 -7.37 0.67
N ALA A 126 13.34 -6.22 1.22
CA ALA A 126 13.66 -4.91 0.63
C ALA A 126 15.18 -4.75 0.35
N SER A 127 16.03 -5.21 1.28
CA SER A 127 17.49 -5.19 1.07
C SER A 127 17.94 -6.06 -0.09
N LYS A 128 17.38 -7.26 -0.28
CA LYS A 128 17.70 -8.13 -1.42
C LYS A 128 17.13 -7.58 -2.73
N ALA A 129 15.98 -6.90 -2.67
CA ALA A 129 15.34 -6.31 -3.83
C ALA A 129 16.23 -5.26 -4.50
N VAL A 130 17.05 -4.51 -3.73
CA VAL A 130 18.04 -3.56 -4.28
C VAL A 130 18.94 -4.21 -5.33
N GLU A 131 19.50 -5.39 -5.03
CA GLU A 131 20.41 -6.08 -5.94
C GLU A 131 19.70 -6.55 -7.22
N TRP A 132 18.45 -7.01 -7.10
CA TRP A 132 17.67 -7.46 -8.24
C TRP A 132 17.20 -6.30 -9.12
N LEU A 133 16.83 -5.17 -8.51
CA LEU A 133 16.51 -3.93 -9.23
C LEU A 133 17.73 -3.43 -10.00
N LYS A 134 18.91 -3.43 -9.38
CA LYS A 134 20.15 -3.04 -10.06
C LYS A 134 20.41 -3.92 -11.28
N LYS A 135 20.39 -5.25 -11.13
CA LYS A 135 20.58 -6.18 -12.26
C LYS A 135 19.54 -6.01 -13.37
N LEU A 136 18.29 -5.76 -13.00
CA LEU A 136 17.22 -5.49 -13.97
C LEU A 136 17.45 -4.17 -14.73
N THR A 137 17.99 -3.16 -14.04
CA THR A 137 18.38 -1.87 -14.62
C THR A 137 19.52 -2.07 -15.61
N ASP A 138 20.58 -2.76 -15.19
CA ASP A 138 21.75 -3.04 -16.01
C ASP A 138 21.34 -3.75 -17.32
N VAL A 139 20.42 -4.72 -17.27
CA VAL A 139 19.90 -5.38 -18.48
C VAL A 139 19.19 -4.39 -19.42
N ARG A 140 18.36 -3.50 -18.87
CA ARG A 140 17.55 -2.56 -19.65
C ARG A 140 18.37 -1.39 -20.22
N GLU A 141 19.47 -1.04 -19.58
CA GLU A 141 20.43 -0.06 -20.11
C GLU A 141 21.26 -0.66 -21.25
N ASN A 142 21.73 -1.90 -21.08
CA ASN A 142 22.53 -2.58 -22.09
C ASN A 142 21.69 -3.10 -23.28
N HIS A 143 20.38 -3.30 -23.09
CA HIS A 143 19.47 -3.79 -24.11
C HIS A 143 18.13 -3.02 -24.10
N PRO A 144 18.06 -1.85 -24.75
CA PRO A 144 16.86 -1.00 -24.73
C PRO A 144 15.58 -1.71 -25.23
N SER A 145 15.70 -2.66 -26.15
CA SER A 145 14.57 -3.48 -26.63
C SER A 145 13.91 -4.35 -25.54
N GLU A 146 14.60 -4.60 -24.43
CA GLU A 146 14.03 -5.28 -23.26
C GLU A 146 13.06 -4.35 -22.50
N ARG A 147 13.16 -3.02 -22.65
CA ARG A 147 12.27 -2.09 -21.94
C ARG A 147 10.81 -2.31 -22.30
N GLU A 148 10.54 -2.57 -23.58
CA GLU A 148 9.22 -2.79 -24.19
C GLU A 148 8.57 -4.12 -23.79
N LYS A 149 9.33 -5.08 -23.23
CA LYS A 149 8.77 -6.38 -22.86
C LYS A 149 7.82 -6.31 -21.67
N LEU A 150 7.95 -5.29 -20.81
CA LEU A 150 7.03 -5.11 -19.69
C LEU A 150 5.80 -4.35 -20.15
N SER A 151 4.63 -4.90 -19.85
CA SER A 151 3.36 -4.16 -19.97
C SER A 151 3.42 -2.87 -19.15
N GLU A 152 2.71 -1.82 -19.57
CA GLU A 152 2.60 -0.52 -18.88
C GLU A 152 2.39 -0.66 -17.36
N GLY A 153 1.32 -1.34 -16.92
CA GLY A 153 1.09 -1.56 -15.48
C GLY A 153 2.17 -2.40 -14.78
N GLY A 154 2.89 -3.25 -15.53
CA GLY A 154 4.07 -3.97 -15.03
C GLY A 154 5.28 -3.07 -14.83
N PHE A 155 5.44 -2.05 -15.68
CA PHE A 155 6.46 -1.03 -15.54
C PHE A 155 6.13 -0.04 -14.41
N GLU A 156 4.91 0.47 -14.35
CA GLU A 156 4.46 1.37 -13.27
C GLU A 156 4.62 0.73 -11.88
N SER A 157 4.18 -0.52 -11.75
CA SER A 157 4.32 -1.26 -10.49
C SER A 157 5.78 -1.59 -10.14
N LEU A 158 6.66 -1.76 -11.14
CA LEU A 158 8.10 -1.86 -10.91
C LEU A 158 8.67 -0.56 -10.37
N CYS A 159 8.26 0.59 -10.93
CA CYS A 159 8.68 1.90 -10.45
C CYS A 159 8.24 2.11 -9.00
N ASN A 160 6.99 1.79 -8.66
CA ASN A 160 6.51 1.88 -7.27
C ASN A 160 7.33 1.00 -6.31
N LEU A 161 7.63 -0.24 -6.70
CA LEU A 161 8.49 -1.14 -5.94
C LEU A 161 9.90 -0.56 -5.77
N ALA A 162 10.50 -0.03 -6.83
CA ALA A 162 11.83 0.56 -6.81
C ALA A 162 11.91 1.75 -5.87
N ILE A 163 10.91 2.62 -5.88
CA ILE A 163 10.85 3.76 -4.97
C ILE A 163 10.72 3.30 -3.51
N THR A 164 9.83 2.35 -3.25
CA THR A 164 9.62 1.82 -1.90
C THR A 164 10.91 1.21 -1.35
N VAL A 165 11.64 0.44 -2.18
CA VAL A 165 12.93 -0.15 -1.84
C VAL A 165 13.99 0.93 -1.60
N GLY A 166 14.11 1.91 -2.48
CA GLY A 166 15.07 3.02 -2.34
C GLY A 166 14.83 3.82 -1.07
N PHE A 167 13.58 4.17 -0.77
CA PHE A 167 13.21 4.86 0.47
C PHE A 167 13.63 4.05 1.71
N PHE A 168 13.43 2.73 1.75
CA PHE A 168 13.86 1.93 2.89
C PHE A 168 15.36 1.80 3.01
N GLN A 169 16.06 1.72 1.89
CA GLN A 169 17.52 1.69 1.88
C GLN A 169 18.07 2.97 2.52
N ASP A 170 17.56 4.14 2.13
CA ASP A 170 17.99 5.42 2.68
C ASP A 170 17.57 5.59 4.14
N LEU A 171 16.35 5.17 4.48
CA LEU A 171 15.87 5.21 5.86
C LEU A 171 16.70 4.32 6.78
N SER A 172 17.06 3.11 6.35
CA SER A 172 17.86 2.16 7.13
C SER A 172 19.32 2.61 7.29
N ARG A 173 19.83 3.42 6.36
CA ARG A 173 21.15 4.07 6.48
C ARG A 173 21.12 5.23 7.48
N THR A 174 19.99 5.92 7.58
CA THR A 174 19.81 7.11 8.43
C THR A 174 19.39 6.74 9.85
N LEU A 175 18.56 5.71 10.00
CA LEU A 175 17.98 5.26 11.27
C LEU A 175 18.34 3.81 11.56
N LYS A 176 18.71 3.52 12.80
CA LYS A 176 18.83 2.15 13.31
C LYS A 176 17.44 1.57 13.56
N LEU A 177 16.81 1.08 12.49
CA LEU A 177 15.49 0.47 12.58
C LEU A 177 15.58 -0.93 13.23
N PRO A 178 14.67 -1.27 14.15
CA PRO A 178 14.52 -2.65 14.63
C PRO A 178 13.98 -3.53 13.51
N PHE A 179 14.09 -4.85 13.66
CA PHE A 179 13.42 -5.78 12.75
C PHE A 179 11.90 -5.60 12.80
N PRO A 180 11.20 -5.70 11.65
CA PRO A 180 9.75 -5.69 11.64
C PRO A 180 9.17 -6.80 12.52
N SER A 181 8.15 -6.46 13.30
CA SER A 181 7.45 -7.36 14.21
C SER A 181 5.99 -7.49 13.83
N ARG A 182 5.49 -8.72 13.88
CA ARG A 182 4.05 -9.02 13.73
C ARG A 182 3.26 -8.89 15.04
N LYS A 183 3.94 -8.56 16.15
CA LYS A 183 3.34 -8.51 17.50
C LYS A 183 3.48 -7.16 18.17
N LYS A 184 4.58 -6.45 17.90
CA LYS A 184 4.95 -5.19 18.56
C LYS A 184 4.74 -4.03 17.59
N GLY A 185 4.06 -2.96 18.00
CA GLY A 185 3.87 -1.76 17.17
C GLY A 185 3.16 -2.06 15.85
N VAL A 186 2.01 -2.74 15.90
CA VAL A 186 1.25 -3.09 14.68
C VAL A 186 -0.01 -2.24 14.63
N PHE A 187 0.10 -0.94 14.91
CA PHE A 187 -1.08 -0.06 15.03
C PHE A 187 -1.72 0.12 13.66
N PHE A 188 -0.99 0.69 12.70
CA PHE A 188 -1.55 0.93 11.37
C PHE A 188 -1.93 -0.37 10.64
N GLY A 189 -1.05 -1.38 10.71
CA GLY A 189 -1.28 -2.66 10.03
C GLY A 189 -2.56 -3.36 10.47
N SER A 190 -2.79 -3.45 11.79
CA SER A 190 -4.00 -4.10 12.32
C SER A 190 -5.27 -3.30 12.00
N ARG A 191 -5.26 -1.98 12.18
CA ARG A 191 -6.42 -1.12 11.90
C ARG A 191 -6.81 -1.09 10.43
N THR A 192 -5.81 -1.15 9.55
CA THR A 192 -6.04 -1.21 8.11
C THR A 192 -6.67 -2.53 7.72
N GLN A 193 -6.19 -3.65 8.29
CA GLN A 193 -6.79 -4.96 8.07
C GLN A 193 -8.24 -5.03 8.60
N GLU A 194 -8.53 -4.41 9.74
CA GLU A 194 -9.90 -4.30 10.27
C GLU A 194 -10.81 -3.51 9.31
N LEU A 195 -10.35 -2.36 8.82
CA LEU A 195 -11.09 -1.52 7.86
C LEU A 195 -11.34 -2.27 6.55
N GLU A 196 -10.33 -2.95 6.03
CA GLU A 196 -10.45 -3.77 4.81
C GLU A 196 -11.48 -4.87 4.97
N ALA A 197 -11.43 -5.63 6.07
CA ALA A 197 -12.38 -6.70 6.36
C ALA A 197 -13.81 -6.16 6.47
N GLU A 198 -13.96 -4.95 7.01
CA GLU A 198 -15.23 -4.23 7.11
C GLU A 198 -15.76 -3.82 5.72
N LEU A 199 -14.93 -3.19 4.89
CA LEU A 199 -15.28 -2.75 3.53
C LEU A 199 -15.57 -3.92 2.57
N ASN A 200 -14.81 -5.01 2.70
CA ASN A 200 -14.99 -6.22 1.89
C ASN A 200 -16.37 -6.88 2.06
N LYS A 201 -17.12 -6.58 3.14
CA LYS A 201 -18.46 -7.13 3.37
C LYS A 201 -19.48 -6.67 2.34
N PHE A 202 -19.25 -5.52 1.70
CA PHE A 202 -20.23 -4.93 0.79
C PHE A 202 -19.66 -4.57 -0.58
N LYS A 203 -18.35 -4.71 -0.83
CA LYS A 203 -17.74 -4.30 -2.11
C LYS A 203 -18.35 -4.95 -3.36
N THR A 204 -18.92 -6.14 -3.23
CA THR A 204 -19.59 -6.86 -4.34
C THR A 204 -20.94 -6.25 -4.72
N ASP A 205 -21.52 -5.43 -3.85
CA ASP A 205 -22.81 -4.76 -4.07
C ASP A 205 -22.65 -3.45 -4.85
N LEU A 206 -21.42 -3.03 -5.17
CA LEU A 206 -21.19 -1.82 -5.96
C LEU A 206 -21.67 -2.03 -7.40
N ASP A 207 -22.67 -1.26 -7.80
CA ASP A 207 -23.10 -1.16 -9.18
C ASP A 207 -22.49 0.06 -9.87
N VAL A 208 -21.64 -0.21 -10.85
CA VAL A 208 -21.01 0.78 -11.74
C VAL A 208 -21.18 0.35 -13.19
N GLY A 209 -22.14 -0.53 -13.48
CA GLY A 209 -22.33 -1.11 -14.81
C GLY A 209 -22.51 -0.06 -15.90
N ASP A 210 -23.22 1.02 -15.60
CA ASP A 210 -23.51 2.11 -16.53
C ASP A 210 -22.29 2.98 -16.88
N PHE A 211 -21.19 2.85 -16.13
CA PHE A 211 -19.97 3.65 -16.30
C PHE A 211 -18.76 2.79 -16.69
N ALA A 212 -18.75 1.53 -16.27
CA ALA A 212 -17.57 0.70 -16.28
C ALA A 212 -17.75 -0.63 -17.02
N ALA A 213 -18.95 -0.96 -17.53
CA ALA A 213 -19.19 -2.22 -18.25
C ALA A 213 -19.41 -2.01 -19.76
N PRO A 214 -18.57 -2.58 -20.63
CA PRO A 214 -17.35 -3.36 -20.35
C PRO A 214 -16.21 -2.46 -19.82
N MET A 215 -15.16 -3.05 -19.22
CA MET A 215 -14.10 -2.29 -18.52
C MET A 215 -13.46 -1.16 -19.34
N GLY A 216 -13.37 -1.31 -20.67
CA GLY A 216 -12.87 -0.26 -21.56
C GLY A 216 -13.72 1.02 -21.59
N MET A 217 -14.97 0.96 -21.13
CA MET A 217 -15.87 2.12 -21.02
C MET A 217 -15.30 3.20 -20.09
N LEU A 218 -14.46 2.83 -19.11
CA LEU A 218 -13.78 3.80 -18.26
C LEU A 218 -12.86 4.76 -19.02
N LEU A 219 -12.44 4.42 -20.25
CA LEU A 219 -11.59 5.28 -21.08
C LEU A 219 -12.39 6.36 -21.82
N GLU A 220 -13.72 6.23 -21.87
CA GLU A 220 -14.58 7.22 -22.52
C GLU A 220 -14.74 8.47 -21.64
N PRO A 221 -14.89 9.66 -22.24
CA PRO A 221 -15.03 10.91 -21.48
C PRO A 221 -16.16 10.86 -20.46
N GLY A 222 -15.87 11.19 -19.19
CA GLY A 222 -16.86 11.27 -18.11
C GLY A 222 -17.21 9.94 -17.44
N MET A 223 -16.73 8.81 -17.97
CA MET A 223 -17.07 7.48 -17.43
C MET A 223 -16.28 7.13 -16.19
N ALA A 224 -14.99 7.45 -16.17
CA ALA A 224 -14.16 7.30 -14.97
C ALA A 224 -14.69 8.16 -13.82
N GLU A 225 -15.07 9.40 -14.10
CA GLU A 225 -15.66 10.33 -13.14
C GLU A 225 -17.01 9.81 -12.62
N GLY A 226 -17.89 9.36 -13.51
CA GLY A 226 -19.18 8.77 -13.14
C GLY A 226 -19.04 7.51 -12.26
N ALA A 227 -18.08 6.64 -12.58
CA ALA A 227 -17.76 5.47 -11.76
C ALA A 227 -17.22 5.87 -10.38
N LEU A 228 -16.36 6.89 -10.32
CA LEU A 228 -15.81 7.41 -9.07
C LEU A 228 -16.91 8.03 -8.19
N GLU A 229 -17.82 8.82 -8.75
CA GLU A 229 -18.96 9.39 -8.05
C GLU A 229 -19.94 8.33 -7.54
N ALA A 230 -20.17 7.27 -8.34
CA ALA A 230 -20.99 6.13 -7.91
C ALA A 230 -20.34 5.39 -6.73
N LEU A 231 -19.02 5.16 -6.78
CA LEU A 231 -18.27 4.57 -5.69
C LEU A 231 -18.32 5.44 -4.42
N ASP A 232 -18.06 6.74 -4.52
CA ASP A 232 -18.03 7.63 -3.35
C ASP A 232 -19.39 7.64 -2.63
N ARG A 233 -20.48 7.81 -3.39
CA ARG A 233 -21.85 7.73 -2.85
C ARG A 233 -22.10 6.39 -2.16
N PHE A 234 -21.73 5.30 -2.84
CA PHE A 234 -21.88 3.95 -2.30
C PHE A 234 -21.13 3.76 -0.97
N ILE A 235 -19.87 4.22 -0.88
CA ILE A 235 -19.09 4.14 0.36
C ILE A 235 -19.71 5.03 1.44
N VAL A 236 -20.12 6.27 1.12
CA VAL A 236 -20.77 7.16 2.07
C VAL A 236 -22.06 6.55 2.62
N ASP A 237 -22.85 5.89 1.79
CA ASP A 237 -24.11 5.26 2.19
C ASP A 237 -23.87 4.02 3.08
N ARG A 238 -22.87 3.18 2.76
CA ARG A 238 -22.58 1.95 3.50
C ARG A 238 -21.74 2.18 4.75
N ALA A 239 -20.81 3.13 4.71
CA ALA A 239 -19.80 3.36 5.75
C ALA A 239 -20.00 4.66 6.55
N GLY A 240 -20.83 5.59 6.04
CA GLY A 240 -21.14 6.86 6.67
C GLY A 240 -20.12 7.99 6.45
N ALA A 241 -19.07 7.75 5.68
CA ALA A 241 -18.03 8.73 5.31
C ALA A 241 -17.33 8.26 4.02
N SER A 242 -16.66 9.17 3.30
CA SER A 242 -15.86 8.81 2.12
C SER A 242 -14.62 8.01 2.52
N LEU A 243 -14.03 7.30 1.56
CA LEU A 243 -12.88 6.42 1.82
C LEU A 243 -11.68 7.18 2.40
N GLY A 244 -11.40 8.38 1.90
CA GLY A 244 -10.34 9.24 2.42
C GLY A 244 -10.53 9.59 3.90
N PHE A 245 -11.75 9.95 4.30
CA PHE A 245 -12.04 10.23 5.72
C PHE A 245 -11.94 8.99 6.61
N LEU A 246 -12.31 7.81 6.11
CA LEU A 246 -12.15 6.57 6.86
C LEU A 246 -10.67 6.27 7.16
N TYR A 247 -9.78 6.54 6.20
CA TYR A 247 -8.34 6.38 6.39
C TYR A 247 -7.72 7.50 7.23
N GLN A 248 -8.20 8.73 7.13
CA GLN A 248 -7.78 9.82 8.02
C GLN A 248 -8.13 9.52 9.47
N ASP A 249 -9.37 9.12 9.75
CA ASP A 249 -9.83 8.70 11.08
C ASP A 249 -8.94 7.55 11.61
N LEU A 250 -8.57 6.61 10.73
CA LEU A 250 -7.69 5.48 11.07
C LEU A 250 -6.29 5.96 11.46
N VAL A 251 -5.70 6.88 10.70
CA VAL A 251 -4.39 7.47 10.99
C VAL A 251 -4.41 8.19 12.34
N ASP A 252 -5.45 8.99 12.60
CA ASP A 252 -5.61 9.72 13.86
C ASP A 252 -5.77 8.75 15.05
N GLU A 253 -6.56 7.67 14.88
CA GLU A 253 -6.69 6.60 15.87
C GLU A 253 -5.34 5.91 16.16
N CYS A 254 -4.53 5.64 15.13
CA CYS A 254 -3.20 5.03 15.31
C CYS A 254 -2.27 5.93 16.14
N PHE A 255 -2.27 7.24 15.90
CA PHE A 255 -1.48 8.17 16.71
C PHE A 255 -1.99 8.32 18.14
N HIS A 256 -3.31 8.28 18.34
CA HIS A 256 -3.88 8.25 19.68
C HIS A 256 -3.44 7.00 20.47
N ASP A 257 -3.45 5.84 19.81
CA ASP A 257 -3.03 4.57 20.41
C ASP A 257 -1.51 4.55 20.70
N LEU A 258 -0.68 5.09 19.80
CA LEU A 258 0.77 5.28 20.02
C LEU A 258 1.05 6.15 21.25
N GLN A 259 0.37 7.30 21.34
CA GLN A 259 0.53 8.20 22.48
C GLN A 259 0.06 7.55 23.78
N SER A 260 -1.05 6.81 23.75
CA SER A 260 -1.56 6.07 24.91
C SER A 260 -0.58 5.00 25.36
N GLN A 261 0.03 4.25 24.43
CA GLN A 261 1.06 3.26 24.75
C GLN A 261 2.28 3.90 25.41
N TYR A 262 2.71 5.07 24.94
CA TYR A 262 3.80 5.81 25.56
C TYR A 262 3.46 6.29 26.99
N ILE A 263 2.25 6.81 27.21
CA ILE A 263 1.80 7.24 28.55
C ILE A 263 1.78 6.06 29.51
N HIS A 264 1.22 4.91 29.10
CA HIS A 264 1.23 3.70 29.90
C HIS A 264 2.64 3.19 30.20
N TYR A 265 3.55 3.30 29.24
CA TYR A 265 4.95 2.97 29.44
C TYR A 265 5.58 3.86 30.52
N LYS A 266 5.41 5.18 30.40
CA LYS A 266 5.96 6.17 31.33
C LYS A 266 5.49 5.89 32.76
N ALA A 267 4.19 5.64 32.94
CA ALA A 267 3.61 5.31 34.25
C ALA A 267 4.20 4.04 34.88
N LYS A 268 4.49 3.00 34.07
CA LYS A 268 5.11 1.75 34.58
C LYS A 268 6.56 1.94 35.01
N VAL A 269 7.32 2.75 34.27
CA VAL A 269 8.70 3.08 34.64
C VAL A 269 8.73 3.91 35.92
N GLU A 270 7.83 4.89 36.06
CA GLU A 270 7.67 5.68 37.29
C GLU A 270 7.26 4.80 38.49
N ALA A 271 6.50 3.73 38.25
CA ALA A 271 6.17 2.72 39.26
C ALA A 271 7.30 1.71 39.57
N GLY A 272 8.52 1.91 39.03
CA GLY A 272 9.69 1.09 39.33
C GLY A 272 9.82 -0.21 38.55
N GLN A 273 8.95 -0.48 37.56
CA GLN A 273 9.09 -1.65 36.69
C GLN A 273 10.14 -1.40 35.61
N LYS A 274 11.30 -2.07 35.71
CA LYS A 274 12.45 -1.89 34.79
C LYS A 274 12.36 -2.68 33.49
N GLU A 275 11.47 -3.67 33.39
CA GLU A 275 11.43 -4.56 32.23
C GLU A 275 10.31 -4.17 31.27
N TRP A 276 10.70 -3.63 30.12
CA TRP A 276 9.77 -3.31 29.03
C TRP A 276 9.45 -4.55 28.21
N THR A 277 8.24 -5.07 28.37
CA THR A 277 7.59 -5.85 27.32
C THR A 277 6.67 -4.92 26.53
N PRO A 278 6.80 -4.84 25.19
CA PRO A 278 5.85 -4.09 24.38
C PRO A 278 4.49 -4.71 24.63
N LEU A 279 3.59 -3.91 25.19
CA LEU A 279 2.24 -4.38 25.42
C LEU A 279 1.64 -4.74 24.05
N PRO A 280 1.07 -5.95 23.90
CA PRO A 280 0.29 -6.26 22.71
C PRO A 280 -0.73 -5.14 22.53
N VAL A 281 -0.92 -4.71 21.28
CA VAL A 281 -1.97 -3.75 20.91
C VAL A 281 -3.24 -4.23 21.63
N PRO A 282 -3.87 -3.41 22.49
CA PRO A 282 -5.12 -3.79 23.11
C PRO A 282 -6.03 -4.27 21.99
N ALA A 283 -6.56 -5.50 22.10
CA ALA A 283 -7.64 -5.92 21.22
C ALA A 283 -8.66 -4.79 21.27
N SER A 284 -8.92 -4.18 20.11
CA SER A 284 -9.86 -3.08 19.97
C SER A 284 -11.06 -3.36 20.86
N SER A 285 -11.24 -2.59 21.96
CA SER A 285 -12.42 -2.70 22.81
C SER A 285 -13.71 -2.32 22.05
N ARG A 286 -13.57 -1.96 20.77
CA ARG A 286 -14.63 -1.80 19.79
C ARG A 286 -14.65 -2.99 18.84
N ALA A 287 -15.16 -4.12 19.33
CA ALA A 287 -15.89 -5.10 18.52
C ALA A 287 -17.26 -4.55 18.05
N ARG A 288 -17.37 -3.24 17.81
CA ARG A 288 -18.55 -2.63 17.21
C ARG A 288 -18.17 -2.25 15.78
N PRO A 289 -18.96 -2.66 14.76
CA PRO A 289 -18.72 -2.24 13.39
C PRO A 289 -18.57 -0.72 13.35
N ARG A 290 -17.47 -0.19 12.77
CA ARG A 290 -17.28 1.27 12.65
C ARG A 290 -18.48 1.93 11.95
N PHE A 291 -19.16 1.16 11.10
CA PHE A 291 -20.33 1.58 10.31
C PHE A 291 -21.65 1.68 11.10
N ASN A 292 -21.76 1.07 12.28
CA ASN A 292 -23.00 1.13 13.09
C ASN A 292 -23.20 2.49 13.79
N ASN A 293 -22.24 3.42 13.67
CA ASN A 293 -22.29 4.77 14.24
C ASN A 293 -22.44 5.87 13.18
N ALA A 294 -23.06 5.59 12.03
CA ALA A 294 -23.31 6.57 10.96
C ALA A 294 -23.97 7.88 11.48
N ASN A 295 -24.83 7.79 12.51
CA ASN A 295 -25.49 8.96 13.11
C ASN A 295 -24.55 9.88 13.93
N LYS A 296 -23.44 9.37 14.47
CA LYS A 296 -22.42 10.22 15.14
C LYS A 296 -21.52 10.91 14.11
N ARG A 297 -21.16 10.23 13.01
CA ARG A 297 -20.28 10.76 11.96
C ARG A 297 -20.95 11.82 11.06
N LYS A 298 -22.25 11.66 10.76
CA LYS A 298 -23.07 12.67 10.04
C LYS A 298 -23.07 14.06 10.72
N ARG A 299 -22.85 14.12 12.05
CA ARG A 299 -22.76 15.38 12.80
C ARG A 299 -21.40 16.08 12.71
N HIS A 300 -20.30 15.34 12.51
CA HIS A 300 -18.98 15.95 12.32
C HIS A 300 -18.80 16.44 10.87
N GLY A 301 -19.21 15.65 9.87
CA GLY A 301 -19.13 16.07 8.46
C GLY A 301 -20.00 17.29 8.09
N ARG A 302 -21.03 17.62 8.88
CA ARG A 302 -21.81 18.87 8.71
C ARG A 302 -21.14 20.09 9.34
N ARG A 303 -20.29 19.93 10.37
CA ARG A 303 -19.65 21.04 11.08
C ARG A 303 -18.37 21.55 10.41
N THR A 304 -17.72 20.72 9.62
CA THR A 304 -16.51 21.07 8.84
C THR A 304 -16.81 21.52 7.41
N ARG A 305 -18.09 21.64 7.03
CA ARG A 305 -18.51 21.96 5.65
C ARG A 305 -18.40 23.45 5.28
N SER A 306 -17.96 24.31 6.20
CA SER A 306 -17.57 25.70 5.89
C SER A 306 -16.04 25.81 5.98
N HIS A 307 -15.40 25.97 4.83
CA HIS A 307 -13.95 26.09 4.61
C HIS A 307 -13.12 24.82 4.80
N LYS A 308 -13.12 23.95 3.78
CA LYS A 308 -11.96 23.17 3.29
C LYS A 308 -12.40 22.41 2.03
N THR A 309 -12.56 23.15 0.94
CA THR A 309 -12.56 22.59 -0.41
C THR A 309 -11.12 22.19 -0.73
N SER A 310 -10.91 20.93 -1.15
CA SER A 310 -9.64 20.36 -1.63
C SER A 310 -8.47 20.31 -0.61
N ALA A 311 -8.25 19.15 0.00
CA ALA A 311 -6.95 18.79 0.59
C ALA A 311 -6.54 17.33 0.28
N LEU A 312 -7.29 16.66 -0.60
CA LEU A 312 -7.00 15.33 -1.14
C LEU A 312 -7.34 15.33 -2.64
N GLU A 313 -7.04 16.42 -3.35
CA GLU A 313 -6.58 16.21 -4.73
C GLU A 313 -5.24 15.49 -4.59
N PRO A 314 -5.09 14.26 -5.13
CA PRO A 314 -3.80 13.64 -5.17
C PRO A 314 -2.97 14.48 -6.15
N ASP A 315 -2.16 15.39 -5.63
CA ASP A 315 -1.19 16.12 -6.41
C ASP A 315 -0.09 15.12 -6.80
N LEU A 316 -0.44 14.23 -7.73
CA LEU A 316 0.40 13.21 -8.37
C LEU A 316 1.65 13.86 -8.98
N ARG A 317 1.63 15.18 -9.21
CA ARG A 317 2.78 16.00 -9.61
C ARG A 317 3.84 16.15 -8.51
N TRP A 318 3.48 16.28 -7.24
CA TRP A 318 4.48 16.33 -6.16
C TRP A 318 5.11 14.96 -5.89
N MET A 319 4.31 13.89 -5.92
CA MET A 319 4.84 12.53 -5.83
C MET A 319 5.76 12.24 -7.02
N SER A 320 5.35 12.53 -8.26
CA SER A 320 6.20 12.31 -9.45
C SER A 320 7.48 13.16 -9.46
N LEU A 321 7.47 14.43 -9.03
CA LEU A 321 8.68 15.26 -8.95
C LEU A 321 9.66 14.80 -7.85
N VAL A 322 9.14 14.39 -6.67
CA VAL A 322 9.95 13.85 -5.59
C VAL A 322 10.50 12.46 -5.96
N TYR A 323 9.71 11.66 -6.69
CA TYR A 323 10.10 10.34 -7.17
C TYR A 323 11.10 10.41 -8.33
N ALA A 324 10.91 11.29 -9.31
CA ALA A 324 11.87 11.50 -10.40
C ALA A 324 13.24 11.97 -9.88
N ARG A 325 13.27 12.92 -8.92
CA ARG A 325 14.54 13.36 -8.31
C ARG A 325 15.22 12.27 -7.49
N ARG A 326 14.47 11.44 -6.75
CA ARG A 326 15.02 10.35 -5.94
C ARG A 326 15.49 9.17 -6.81
N LEU A 327 14.75 8.83 -7.86
CA LEU A 327 15.14 7.79 -8.82
C LEU A 327 16.34 8.22 -9.67
N ASN A 328 16.46 9.50 -10.02
CA ASN A 328 17.66 10.05 -10.66
C ASN A 328 18.87 9.96 -9.73
N GLY A 329 18.72 10.37 -8.46
CA GLY A 329 19.82 10.34 -7.49
C GLY A 329 20.28 8.93 -7.08
N ALA A 330 19.37 7.95 -7.04
CA ALA A 330 19.68 6.59 -6.59
C ALA A 330 20.01 5.61 -7.74
N TYR A 331 19.42 5.82 -8.93
CA TYR A 331 19.45 4.86 -10.03
C TYR A 331 19.67 5.50 -11.41
N GLY A 332 19.88 6.83 -11.51
CA GLY A 332 20.12 7.53 -12.78
C GLY A 332 18.89 7.65 -13.68
N TRP A 333 17.68 7.41 -13.15
CA TRP A 333 16.43 7.49 -13.92
C TRP A 333 15.87 8.91 -13.89
N ASP A 334 15.80 9.54 -15.05
CA ASP A 334 15.25 10.90 -15.23
C ASP A 334 13.87 10.89 -15.94
N GLU A 335 13.26 12.06 -16.12
CA GLU A 335 11.97 12.22 -16.80
C GLU A 335 11.97 11.61 -18.22
N LYS A 336 13.12 11.56 -18.89
CA LYS A 336 13.28 10.97 -20.24
C LYS A 336 13.32 9.45 -20.22
N THR A 337 13.63 8.85 -19.07
CA THR A 337 13.58 7.40 -18.85
C THR A 337 12.14 6.87 -18.85
N PHE A 338 11.16 7.75 -18.65
CA PHE A 338 9.72 7.43 -18.57
C PHE A 338 8.93 7.89 -19.81
N ALA A 339 9.59 8.52 -20.79
CA ALA A 339 8.97 8.83 -22.07
C ALA A 339 8.97 7.55 -22.94
N VAL A 340 7.77 7.07 -23.26
CA VAL A 340 7.56 6.14 -24.36
C VAL A 340 7.13 7.00 -25.54
N ASP A 341 7.92 6.99 -26.62
CA ASP A 341 7.62 7.70 -27.87
C ASP A 341 6.40 7.10 -28.60
#